data_AF-A0A3Q9FUX1-F1
#
_entry.id   AF-A0A3Q9FUX1-F1
#
_cell.length_a   1.000
_cell.length_b   1.000
_cell.length_c   1.000
_cell.angle_alpha   90.00
_cell.angle_beta   90.00
_cell.angle_gamma   90.00
#
_symmetry.space_group_name_H-M   'P 1'
#
loop_
_entity.id
_entity.type
_entity.pdbx_description
1 polymer ?
#
loop_
_entity_poly.entity_id
_entity_poly.type
_entity_poly.pdbx_seq_one_letter_code
_entity_poly.pdbx_strand_id
1 'polypeptide(L)' 'MHCVDVRTAISARADGEEPPPEVSGAALDAHLRSCAECRDWEERVHRLKVLTARLGLV' A
#
# COMPACT_ATOMS: atom_id res chain seq x y z
N MET A 1 6.55 -2.99 -13.46
CA MET A 1 6.66 -2.39 -12.12
C MET A 1 7.03 -3.47 -11.15
N HIS A 2 8.01 -3.23 -10.28
CA HIS A 2 8.49 -4.24 -9.34
C HIS A 2 7.62 -4.22 -8.08
N CYS A 3 7.47 -5.37 -7.42
CA CYS A 3 6.70 -5.45 -6.18
C CYS A 3 7.23 -4.52 -5.08
N VAL A 4 8.51 -4.15 -5.11
CA VAL A 4 9.10 -3.18 -4.17
C VAL A 4 8.49 -1.79 -4.35
N ASP A 5 8.41 -1.28 -5.59
CA ASP A 5 7.82 0.03 -5.91
C ASP A 5 6.34 0.06 -5.51
N VAL A 6 5.63 -1.04 -5.79
CA VAL A 6 4.22 -1.23 -5.41
C VAL A 6 4.04 -1.19 -3.90
N ARG A 7 4.88 -1.91 -3.14
CA ARG A 7 4.80 -1.92 -1.67
C ARG A 7 5.09 -0.55 -1.07
N THR A 8 6.02 0.21 -1.66
CA THR A 8 6.26 1.61 -1.29
C THR A 8 5.03 2.47 -1.55
N ALA A 9 4.41 2.36 -2.73
CA ALA A 9 3.21 3.10 -3.08
C ALA A 9 2.00 2.73 -2.19
N ILE A 10 1.85 1.46 -1.80
CA ILE A 10 0.83 1.01 -0.84
C ILE A 10 1.04 1.68 0.52
N SER A 11 2.28 1.71 1.02
CA SER A 11 2.60 2.38 2.29
C SER A 11 2.29 3.87 2.23
N ALA A 12 2.77 4.58 1.20
CA ALA A 12 2.49 6.00 1.01
C ALA A 12 0.97 6.29 1.00
N ARG A 13 0.21 5.52 0.21
CA ARG A 13 -1.27 5.63 0.16
C ARG A 13 -1.92 5.43 1.53
N ALA A 14 -1.42 4.47 2.32
CA ALA A 14 -1.95 4.18 3.66
C ALA A 14 -1.62 5.28 4.69
N ASP A 15 -0.52 6.01 4.49
CA ASP A 15 -0.11 7.15 5.31
C ASP A 15 -0.65 8.50 4.78
N GLY A 16 -1.33 8.51 3.63
CA GLY A 16 -1.85 9.72 3.00
C GLY A 16 -0.77 10.54 2.27
N GLU A 17 0.37 9.91 1.99
CA GLU A 17 1.51 10.49 1.28
C GLU A 17 1.39 10.25 -0.23
N GLU A 18 2.11 11.06 -1.01
CA GLU A 18 2.19 10.89 -2.46
C GLU A 18 3.01 9.63 -2.79
N PRO A 19 2.53 8.73 -3.65
CA PRO A 19 3.30 7.57 -4.10
C PRO A 19 4.51 7.99 -4.95
N PRO A 20 5.47 7.07 -5.15
CA PRO A 20 6.60 7.32 -6.06
C PRO A 20 6.11 7.72 -7.46
N PRO A 21 6.81 8.64 -8.16
CA PRO A 21 6.38 9.15 -9.46
C PRO A 21 6.27 8.05 -10.54
N GLU A 22 7.00 6.95 -10.37
CA GLU A 22 6.94 5.76 -11.22
C GLU A 22 5.67 4.90 -11.03
N VAL A 23 4.90 5.12 -9.96
CA VAL A 23 3.70 4.35 -9.62
C VAL A 23 2.46 5.24 -9.62
N SER A 24 1.77 5.28 -10.76
CA SER A 24 0.44 5.89 -10.81
C SER A 24 -0.61 5.05 -10.07
N GLY A 25 -1.68 5.68 -9.59
CA GLY A 25 -2.80 4.97 -8.95
C GLY A 25 -3.38 3.85 -9.82
N ALA A 26 -3.55 4.11 -11.13
CA ALA A 26 -4.04 3.11 -12.07
C ALA A 26 -3.06 1.92 -12.26
N ALA A 27 -1.75 2.19 -12.25
CA ALA A 27 -0.73 1.15 -12.34
C ALA A 27 -0.68 0.29 -11.07
N LEU A 28 -0.82 0.92 -9.89
CA LEU A 28 -0.94 0.23 -8.61
C LEU A 28 -2.17 -0.69 -8.61
N ASP A 29 -3.34 -0.17 -8.96
CA ASP A 29 -4.58 -0.96 -8.97
C ASP A 29 -4.50 -2.10 -10.00
N ALA A 30 -3.84 -1.88 -11.15
CA ALA A 30 -3.58 -2.93 -12.13
C ALA A 30 -2.69 -4.04 -11.60
N HIS A 31 -1.65 -3.70 -10.85
CA HIS A 31 -0.77 -4.68 -10.22
C HIS A 31 -1.49 -5.46 -9.11
N LEU A 32 -2.30 -4.80 -8.29
CA LEU A 32 -3.07 -5.47 -7.24
C LEU A 32 -4.06 -6.51 -7.79
N ARG A 33 -4.55 -6.34 -9.03
CA ARG A 33 -5.36 -7.38 -9.69
C ARG A 33 -4.58 -8.64 -10.04
N SER A 34 -3.29 -8.53 -10.35
CA SER A 34 -2.47 -9.67 -10.83
C SER A 34 -1.55 -10.29 -9.77
N CYS A 35 -1.19 -9.56 -8.70
CA CYS A 35 -0.21 -10.02 -7.71
C CYS A 35 -0.87 -10.30 -6.34
N ALA A 36 -0.97 -11.58 -5.96
CA ALA A 36 -1.53 -11.99 -4.68
C ALA A 36 -0.70 -11.48 -3.49
N GLU A 37 0.63 -11.57 -3.56
CA GLU A 37 1.49 -11.13 -2.46
C GLU A 37 1.35 -9.64 -2.14
N CYS A 38 1.11 -8.80 -3.16
CA CYS A 38 0.90 -7.38 -2.98
C CYS A 38 -0.50 -7.06 -2.42
N ARG A 39 -1.52 -7.85 -2.74
CA ARG A 39 -2.83 -7.76 -2.06
C ARG A 39 -2.73 -8.13 -0.58
N ASP A 40 -2.03 -9.22 -0.27
CA ASP A 40 -1.82 -9.65 1.11
C ASP A 40 -0.99 -8.64 1.90
N TRP A 41 -0.08 -7.92 1.23
CA TRP A 41 0.65 -6.80 1.82
C TRP A 41 -0.28 -5.62 2.14
N GLU A 42 -1.11 -5.19 1.18
CA GLU A 42 -2.09 -4.11 1.37
C GLU A 42 -3.04 -4.39 2.54
N GLU A 43 -3.57 -5.61 2.64
CA GLU A 43 -4.44 -5.98 3.77
C GLU A 43 -3.71 -5.88 5.11
N ARG A 44 -2.44 -6.32 5.17
CA ARG A 44 -1.62 -6.23 6.39
C ARG A 44 -1.33 -4.80 6.79
N VAL A 45 -1.02 -3.93 5.83
CA VAL A 45 -0.83 -2.48 6.07
C VAL A 45 -2.12 -1.86 6.61
N HIS A 46 -3.26 -2.13 5.97
CA HIS A 46 -4.55 -1.61 6.44
C HIS A 46 -4.88 -2.10 7.86
N ARG A 47 -4.66 -3.39 8.14
CA ARG A 47 -4.86 -3.96 9.48
C ARG A 47 -3.95 -3.30 10.52
N LEU A 48 -2.69 -3.05 10.17
CA LEU A 48 -1.76 -2.35 11.05
C LEU A 48 -2.26 -0.94 11.37
N LYS A 49 -2.67 -0.15 10.35
CA LYS A 49 -3.20 1.21 10.55
C LYS A 49 -4.42 1.24 11.46
N VAL A 50 -5.33 0.28 11.30
CA VAL A 50 -6.51 0.15 12.19
C VAL A 50 -6.08 -0.14 13.64
N LEU A 51 -5.13 -1.04 13.84
CA LEU A 51 -4.65 -1.40 15.18
C LEU A 51 -3.90 -0.23 15.84
N THR A 52 -3.02 0.45 15.11
CA THR A 52 -2.25 1.57 15.65
C THR A 52 -3.12 2.77 15.96
N ALA A 53 -4.13 3.06 15.13
CA ALA A 53 -5.13 4.10 15.42
C ALA A 53 -5.91 3.80 16.71
N ARG A 54 -6.28 2.54 16.95
CA ARG A 54 -6.97 2.12 18.19
C ARG A 54 -6.07 2.22 19.43
N LEU A 55 -4.76 2.13 19.25
CA LEU A 55 -3.78 2.26 20.32
C LEU A 55 -3.35 3.72 20.56
N GLY A 56 -3.87 4.68 19.78
CA GLY A 56 -3.46 6.09 19.87
C GLY A 56 -2.01 6.34 19.46
N LEU A 57 -1.46 5.48 18.60
CA LEU A 57 -0.08 5.56 18.10
C LEU A 57 0.03 6.28 16.75
N VAL A 58 -1.08 6.84 16.26
CA VAL A 58 -1.20 7.57 14.99
C VAL A 58 -1.99 8.84 15.23
#